data_AF-A0A0A0BPX3-F1
#
_entry.id   AF-A0A0A0BPX3-F1
#
_cell.length_a   1.000
_cell.length_b   1.000
_cell.length_c   1.000
_cell.angle_alpha   90.00
_cell.angle_beta   90.00
_cell.angle_gamma   90.00
#
_symmetry.space_group_name_H-M   'P 1'
#
loop_
_entity.id
_entity.type
_entity.pdbx_description
1 polymer ?
#
loop_
_entity_poly.entity_id
_entity_poly.type
_entity_poly.pdbx_seq_one_letter_code
_entity_poly.pdbx_strand_id
1 'polypeptide(L)'
;MPTVLHRTTGVLAAVALVALAGCASIPTSGPIGEGDIEVAEPGAAIPLAEYPQPNAGPEQIAEGFLQAAGAGPYDDYAAARAFLTGSAAAAWDPRARVLVFGDVPPEIEMRDDGSARVTVEVIAVLDEAGRYAEAPPGSREELVLELVREPRGQWRISQLDDGVAMLRTNFSSLHRQVSVYFASPDGRFLVPETRWFPTRSVVTHAVSEVLAGPSPWLQDAVVSGAPDGARLSTAAVTVEDGVATVDLASGTRTDEADRGLLQAQLEATLSRVPGTLVTAVEVTVGGLPWEAGVVTHPTRDAAPGRGPYVLSGDRLAVVEGGEVQPLQDAASLAGLDARRPAVSPDDAVRVVLDGDRRLMHLPTDGGEPVEVWRGRRLVPPSVDRFGWAWTGEVSSDGSLVALAPLVPGGTDQDDQPGDGTEAADVAADVAADVAVDVATTTVQASWLEGRTIRSVRVSRDGTRAAVVSVGDLGAAIDLSGVIRDGDGTPQMLSEPRRVGASMAEVLEVSWSDESTLAALGSTEAGAEPTVHTVPLGAASTALSTLDGVVGVAAGRGDRSVYVAVQDGTLYARQNVSWTRVVGDVRDPAFPG
;
A
#
# COMPACT_ATOMS: atom_id res chain seq x y z
N MET A 1 -26.81 26.87 93.22
CA MET A 1 -26.85 28.34 93.42
C MET A 1 -25.51 28.79 93.97
N PRO A 2 -24.91 29.89 93.50
CA PRO A 2 -24.85 30.44 92.14
C PRO A 2 -23.39 30.66 91.65
N THR A 3 -23.27 30.80 90.33
CA THR A 3 -22.14 31.35 89.56
C THR A 3 -22.00 32.86 89.78
N VAL A 4 -20.79 33.42 89.55
CA VAL A 4 -20.44 34.34 88.45
C VAL A 4 -19.02 34.86 88.70
N LEU A 5 -18.04 34.37 87.93
CA LEU A 5 -16.75 35.04 87.71
C LEU A 5 -16.80 35.68 86.32
N HIS A 6 -16.95 37.00 86.27
CA HIS A 6 -16.73 37.81 85.06
C HIS A 6 -15.35 38.46 85.17
N ARG A 7 -14.38 38.01 84.35
CA ARG A 7 -13.25 38.86 83.91
C ARG A 7 -12.34 38.29 82.81
N THR A 8 -12.67 37.17 82.17
CA THR A 8 -11.82 36.55 81.13
C THR A 8 -12.38 36.60 79.71
N THR A 9 -13.55 37.21 79.47
CA THR A 9 -14.21 37.23 78.15
C THR A 9 -13.81 38.36 77.20
N GLY A 10 -12.99 39.32 77.63
CA GLY A 10 -12.62 40.47 76.80
C GLY A 10 -11.44 40.26 75.85
N VAL A 11 -10.53 39.33 76.15
CA VAL A 11 -9.26 39.16 75.39
C VAL A 11 -9.33 38.03 74.36
N LEU A 12 -10.20 37.03 74.56
CA LEU A 12 -10.41 35.96 73.57
C LEU A 12 -11.25 36.38 72.36
N ALA A 13 -12.05 37.45 72.46
CA ALA A 13 -12.87 37.92 71.34
C ALA A 13 -12.06 38.70 70.27
N ALA A 14 -10.91 39.28 70.63
CA ALA A 14 -10.07 40.02 69.68
C ALA A 14 -9.16 39.11 68.84
N VAL A 15 -8.82 37.91 69.31
CA VAL A 15 -8.01 36.94 68.56
C VAL A 15 -8.85 36.12 67.59
N ALA A 16 -10.14 35.90 67.89
CA ALA A 16 -11.07 35.20 67.00
C ALA A 16 -11.48 36.00 65.75
N LEU A 17 -11.32 37.33 65.75
CA LEU A 17 -11.73 38.19 64.63
C LEU A 17 -10.64 38.38 63.55
N VAL A 18 -9.38 38.02 63.80
CA VAL A 18 -8.31 38.05 62.79
C VAL A 18 -8.18 36.72 62.03
N ALA A 19 -8.76 35.63 62.54
CA ALA A 19 -8.70 34.31 61.93
C ALA A 19 -9.75 34.06 60.81
N LEU A 20 -10.60 35.03 60.47
CA LEU A 20 -11.65 34.90 59.45
C LEU A 20 -11.43 35.72 58.16
N ALA A 21 -10.24 36.30 57.95
CA ALA A 21 -9.88 36.98 56.70
C ALA A 21 -8.83 36.22 55.85
N GLY A 22 -8.72 34.91 56.03
CA GLY A 22 -7.92 34.04 55.17
C GLY A 22 -8.74 33.50 54.00
N CYS A 23 -9.13 34.35 53.06
CA CYS A 23 -9.61 33.86 51.76
C CYS A 23 -8.43 33.15 51.07
N ALA A 24 -8.46 31.83 50.99
CA ALA A 24 -7.56 31.09 50.11
C ALA A 24 -7.91 31.47 48.66
N SER A 25 -7.13 32.39 48.06
CA SER A 25 -7.21 32.66 46.63
C SER A 25 -6.63 31.47 45.89
N ILE A 26 -7.47 30.72 45.19
CA ILE A 26 -7.01 29.73 44.22
C ILE A 26 -6.25 30.51 43.12
N PRO A 27 -5.00 30.15 42.79
CA PRO A 27 -4.29 30.76 41.69
C PRO A 27 -5.09 30.60 40.39
N THR A 28 -5.52 31.69 39.77
CA THR A 28 -6.18 31.66 38.45
C THR A 28 -5.19 31.75 37.29
N SER A 29 -3.90 31.78 37.59
CA SER A 29 -2.82 31.74 36.60
C SER A 29 -1.68 30.86 37.09
N GLY A 30 -1.41 29.82 36.31
CA GLY A 30 -0.22 28.99 36.37
C GLY A 30 0.24 28.72 34.94
N PRO A 31 1.52 28.37 34.70
CA PRO A 31 1.95 27.92 33.39
C PRO A 31 1.04 26.77 32.95
N ILE A 32 0.55 26.85 31.72
CA ILE A 32 -0.21 25.76 31.09
C ILE A 32 0.79 24.62 30.92
N GLY A 33 0.66 23.57 31.73
CA GLY A 33 1.32 22.32 31.43
C GLY A 33 0.52 21.65 30.33
N GLU A 34 1.10 21.47 29.16
CA GLU A 34 0.65 20.44 28.22
C GLU A 34 0.92 19.11 28.91
N GLY A 35 -0.08 18.60 29.63
CA GLY A 35 -0.14 17.18 29.92
C GLY A 35 -0.46 16.51 28.61
N ASP A 36 0.53 15.82 28.04
CA ASP A 36 0.29 14.86 26.97
C ASP A 36 -0.50 13.71 27.61
N ILE A 37 -1.82 13.89 27.68
CA ILE A 37 -2.71 12.77 27.92
C ILE A 37 -2.64 12.01 26.60
N GLU A 38 -1.75 11.04 26.52
CA GLU A 38 -2.03 9.86 25.72
C GLU A 38 -3.40 9.38 26.19
N VAL A 39 -4.43 9.76 25.45
CA VAL A 39 -5.71 9.07 25.50
C VAL A 39 -5.34 7.67 25.05
N ALA A 40 -5.07 6.79 26.01
CA ALA A 40 -5.07 5.36 25.74
C ALA A 40 -6.41 5.11 25.08
N GLU A 41 -6.38 4.82 23.78
CA GLU A 41 -7.61 4.54 23.05
C GLU A 41 -8.37 3.50 23.89
N PRO A 42 -9.64 3.75 24.24
CA PRO A 42 -10.40 2.76 24.97
C PRO A 42 -10.29 1.47 24.18
N GLY A 43 -9.65 0.46 24.79
CA GLY A 43 -9.32 -0.80 24.12
C GLY A 43 -10.56 -1.33 23.40
N ALA A 44 -10.37 -1.85 22.19
CA ALA A 44 -11.47 -2.30 21.34
C ALA A 44 -12.46 -3.16 22.14
N ALA A 45 -13.76 -2.90 21.97
CA ALA A 45 -14.79 -3.72 22.60
C ALA A 45 -14.58 -5.19 22.18
N ILE A 46 -14.26 -6.04 23.15
CA ILE A 46 -14.09 -7.48 22.90
C ILE A 46 -15.49 -8.04 22.64
N PRO A 47 -15.78 -8.61 21.45
CA PRO A 47 -17.05 -9.28 21.23
C PRO A 47 -17.12 -10.46 22.20
N LEU A 48 -18.11 -10.47 23.09
CA LEU A 48 -18.36 -11.60 23.96
C LEU A 48 -19.03 -12.71 23.13
N ALA A 49 -18.29 -13.78 22.83
CA ALA A 49 -18.86 -14.95 22.19
C ALA A 49 -19.70 -15.76 23.18
N GLU A 50 -20.86 -16.23 22.75
CA GLU A 50 -21.70 -17.14 23.52
C GLU A 50 -21.27 -18.60 23.33
N TYR A 51 -21.49 -19.43 24.36
CA TYR A 51 -21.29 -20.88 24.29
C TYR A 51 -22.56 -21.59 23.79
N PRO A 52 -22.46 -22.83 23.26
CA PRO A 52 -23.64 -23.57 22.79
C PRO A 52 -24.63 -23.81 23.91
N GLN A 53 -25.87 -23.36 23.71
CA GLN A 53 -26.95 -23.54 24.68
C GLN A 53 -27.36 -25.02 24.79
N PRO A 54 -27.72 -25.50 26.00
CA PRO A 54 -28.24 -26.86 26.16
C PRO A 54 -29.49 -27.09 25.29
N ASN A 55 -29.50 -28.20 24.55
CA ASN A 55 -30.58 -28.62 23.66
C ASN A 55 -30.81 -27.71 22.44
N ALA A 56 -29.83 -26.86 22.08
CA ALA A 56 -29.86 -26.11 20.83
C ALA A 56 -30.04 -27.04 19.61
N GLY A 57 -30.87 -26.62 18.67
CA GLY A 57 -31.06 -27.31 17.38
C GLY A 57 -29.83 -27.18 16.47
N PRO A 58 -29.77 -27.95 15.36
CA PRO A 58 -28.62 -27.94 14.46
C PRO A 58 -28.37 -26.55 13.84
N GLU A 59 -29.42 -25.85 13.41
CA GLU A 59 -29.32 -24.48 12.88
C GLU A 59 -28.73 -23.50 13.91
N GLN A 60 -29.22 -23.54 15.15
CA GLN A 60 -28.70 -22.70 16.25
C GLN A 60 -27.23 -23.01 16.59
N ILE A 61 -26.79 -24.26 16.40
CA ILE A 61 -25.38 -24.64 16.56
C ILE A 61 -24.53 -24.06 15.43
N ALA A 62 -25.02 -24.07 14.19
CA ALA A 62 -24.34 -23.46 13.05
C ALA A 62 -24.23 -21.93 13.22
N GLU A 63 -25.34 -21.25 13.54
CA GLU A 63 -25.38 -19.81 13.80
C GLU A 63 -24.44 -19.41 14.94
N GLY A 64 -24.52 -20.09 16.08
CA GLY A 64 -23.70 -19.81 17.25
C GLY A 64 -22.21 -20.04 16.98
N PHE A 65 -21.85 -21.06 16.18
CA PHE A 65 -20.47 -21.27 15.74
C PHE A 65 -19.96 -20.09 14.91
N LEU A 66 -20.71 -19.65 13.88
CA LEU A 66 -20.28 -18.53 13.03
C LEU A 66 -20.10 -17.23 13.84
N GLN A 67 -21.01 -16.95 14.77
CA GLN A 67 -20.91 -15.79 15.67
C GLN A 67 -19.69 -15.90 16.59
N ALA A 68 -19.49 -17.05 17.23
CA ALA A 68 -18.37 -17.26 18.14
C ALA A 68 -17.02 -17.27 17.42
N ALA A 69 -16.94 -17.83 16.22
CA ALA A 69 -15.74 -17.82 15.40
C ALA A 69 -15.39 -16.40 14.91
N GLY A 70 -16.41 -15.63 14.51
CA GLY A 70 -16.26 -14.23 14.09
C GLY A 70 -15.92 -13.24 15.22
N ALA A 71 -16.03 -13.65 16.49
CA ALA A 71 -15.58 -12.87 17.65
C ALA A 71 -14.05 -12.82 17.79
N GLY A 72 -13.34 -13.76 17.13
CA GLY A 72 -11.89 -13.72 16.94
C GLY A 72 -11.03 -14.41 18.01
N PRO A 73 -9.71 -14.19 17.98
CA PRO A 73 -8.72 -15.09 18.59
C PRO A 73 -8.45 -14.88 20.11
N TYR A 74 -9.26 -14.10 20.83
CA TYR A 74 -8.94 -13.68 22.21
C TYR A 74 -8.83 -14.80 23.24
N ASP A 75 -9.45 -15.95 23.01
CA ASP A 75 -9.39 -17.12 23.87
C ASP A 75 -8.92 -18.35 23.07
N ASP A 76 -8.17 -18.12 21.97
CA ASP A 76 -7.83 -19.14 20.97
C ASP A 76 -9.08 -19.85 20.41
N TYR A 77 -10.14 -19.05 20.21
CA TYR A 77 -11.44 -19.48 19.69
C TYR A 77 -12.13 -20.51 20.59
N ALA A 78 -11.89 -20.50 21.90
CA ALA A 78 -12.42 -21.51 22.82
C ALA A 78 -13.96 -21.56 22.81
N ALA A 79 -14.64 -20.42 22.70
CA ALA A 79 -16.09 -20.37 22.52
C ALA A 79 -16.54 -21.08 21.23
N ALA A 80 -15.90 -20.80 20.08
CA ALA A 80 -16.23 -21.43 18.81
C ALA A 80 -15.95 -22.94 18.83
N ARG A 81 -14.80 -23.35 19.40
CA ARG A 81 -14.43 -24.76 19.56
C ARG A 81 -15.45 -25.54 20.40
N ALA A 82 -16.20 -24.89 21.29
CA ALA A 82 -17.24 -25.55 22.09
C ALA A 82 -18.45 -26.03 21.25
N PHE A 83 -18.69 -25.44 20.08
CA PHE A 83 -19.74 -25.88 19.13
C PHE A 83 -19.31 -27.11 18.30
N LEU A 84 -18.02 -27.42 18.29
CA LEU A 84 -17.45 -28.54 17.54
C LEU A 84 -17.45 -29.83 18.38
N THR A 85 -17.40 -30.97 17.70
CA THR A 85 -17.02 -32.24 18.35
C THR A 85 -15.57 -32.18 18.80
N GLY A 86 -15.16 -33.01 19.77
CA GLY A 86 -13.78 -32.99 20.27
C GLY A 86 -12.71 -33.22 19.19
N SER A 87 -12.97 -34.07 18.20
CA SER A 87 -12.06 -34.30 17.07
C SER A 87 -12.00 -33.11 16.11
N ALA A 88 -13.16 -32.54 15.76
CA ALA A 88 -13.24 -31.34 14.92
C ALA A 88 -12.57 -30.14 15.60
N ALA A 89 -12.81 -29.96 16.90
CA ALA A 89 -12.18 -28.91 17.70
C ALA A 89 -10.65 -29.02 17.77
N ALA A 90 -10.08 -30.23 17.65
CA ALA A 90 -8.63 -30.42 17.67
C ALA A 90 -8.00 -30.24 16.28
N ALA A 91 -8.75 -30.54 15.21
CA ALA A 91 -8.27 -30.47 13.83
C ALA A 91 -8.43 -29.08 13.21
N TRP A 92 -9.48 -28.35 13.57
CA TRP A 92 -9.83 -27.07 12.96
C TRP A 92 -8.78 -26.00 13.22
N ASP A 93 -8.26 -25.43 12.14
CA ASP A 93 -7.39 -24.27 12.12
C ASP A 93 -8.17 -22.99 11.76
N PRO A 94 -8.53 -22.14 12.74
CA PRO A 94 -9.20 -20.87 12.47
C PRO A 94 -8.31 -19.83 11.77
N ARG A 95 -6.99 -20.04 11.71
CA ARG A 95 -6.02 -19.07 11.16
C ARG A 95 -5.66 -19.32 9.70
N ALA A 96 -6.09 -20.44 9.12
CA ALA A 96 -5.80 -20.78 7.72
C ALA A 96 -6.31 -19.72 6.74
N ARG A 97 -7.45 -19.07 7.04
CA ARG A 97 -8.00 -17.94 6.29
C ARG A 97 -9.07 -17.17 7.08
N VAL A 98 -9.30 -15.92 6.70
CA VAL A 98 -10.46 -15.12 7.15
C VAL A 98 -11.27 -14.67 5.94
N LEU A 99 -12.54 -15.10 5.87
CA LEU A 99 -13.51 -14.57 4.92
C LEU A 99 -14.14 -13.32 5.52
N VAL A 100 -13.83 -12.15 4.95
CA VAL A 100 -14.38 -10.88 5.42
C VAL A 100 -15.69 -10.62 4.68
N PHE A 101 -16.77 -10.39 5.41
CA PHE A 101 -18.08 -10.04 4.86
C PHE A 101 -18.55 -8.65 5.33
N GLY A 102 -19.42 -8.02 4.53
CA GLY A 102 -20.00 -6.71 4.79
C GLY A 102 -21.20 -6.77 5.74
N ASP A 103 -22.18 -5.89 5.54
CA ASP A 103 -23.36 -5.83 6.41
C ASP A 103 -24.40 -6.93 6.13
N VAL A 104 -24.25 -7.66 5.02
CA VAL A 104 -25.08 -8.83 4.70
C VAL A 104 -24.54 -10.04 5.48
N PRO A 105 -25.30 -10.57 6.47
CA PRO A 105 -24.84 -11.71 7.23
C PRO A 105 -24.81 -12.99 6.38
N PRO A 106 -23.96 -13.98 6.71
CA PRO A 106 -23.97 -15.27 6.06
C PRO A 106 -25.35 -15.93 6.09
N GLU A 107 -25.78 -16.47 4.97
CA GLU A 107 -27.04 -17.22 4.86
C GLU A 107 -26.80 -18.70 5.19
N ILE A 108 -27.65 -19.29 6.03
CA ILE A 108 -27.56 -20.69 6.42
C ILE A 108 -28.75 -21.46 5.85
N GLU A 109 -28.46 -22.53 5.10
CA GLU A 109 -29.45 -23.45 4.56
C GLU A 109 -29.21 -24.86 5.14
N MET A 110 -30.19 -25.35 5.90
CA MET A 110 -30.17 -26.74 6.39
C MET A 110 -30.52 -27.72 5.26
N ARG A 111 -29.68 -28.75 5.08
CA ARG A 111 -29.89 -29.80 4.07
C ARG A 111 -30.60 -31.02 4.64
N ASP A 112 -31.17 -31.84 3.76
CA ASP A 112 -31.90 -33.07 4.13
C ASP A 112 -31.04 -34.10 4.88
N ASP A 113 -29.72 -34.09 4.68
CA ASP A 113 -28.76 -34.95 5.36
C ASP A 113 -28.37 -34.44 6.77
N GLY A 114 -28.90 -33.29 7.18
CA GLY A 114 -28.61 -32.66 8.47
C GLY A 114 -27.38 -31.75 8.48
N SER A 115 -26.66 -31.60 7.36
CA SER A 115 -25.60 -30.60 7.21
C SER A 115 -26.16 -29.19 7.01
N ALA A 116 -25.34 -28.17 7.28
CA ALA A 116 -25.66 -26.78 6.97
C ALA A 116 -24.76 -26.29 5.82
N ARG A 117 -25.35 -25.72 4.77
CA ARG A 117 -24.65 -24.90 3.78
C ARG A 117 -24.65 -23.46 4.27
N VAL A 118 -23.47 -22.84 4.35
CA VAL A 118 -23.33 -21.43 4.69
C VAL A 118 -22.84 -20.68 3.47
N THR A 119 -23.60 -19.70 2.99
CA THR A 119 -23.20 -18.84 1.87
C THR A 119 -22.76 -17.49 2.43
N VAL A 120 -21.50 -17.14 2.20
CA VAL A 120 -20.90 -15.88 2.64
C VAL A 120 -20.70 -14.98 1.43
N GLU A 121 -21.32 -13.81 1.42
CA GLU A 121 -20.98 -12.76 0.43
C GLU A 121 -19.68 -12.08 0.87
N VAL A 122 -18.57 -12.47 0.24
CA VAL A 122 -17.24 -12.03 0.62
C VAL A 122 -16.88 -10.73 -0.08
N ILE A 123 -16.32 -9.82 0.69
CA ILE A 123 -15.75 -8.54 0.22
C ILE A 123 -14.22 -8.61 0.19
N ALA A 124 -13.63 -9.54 0.94
CA ALA A 124 -12.21 -9.84 0.91
C ALA A 124 -11.90 -11.18 1.59
N VAL A 125 -10.72 -11.71 1.29
CA VAL A 125 -10.14 -12.88 1.94
C VAL A 125 -8.77 -12.51 2.50
N LEU A 126 -8.50 -12.94 3.73
CA LEU A 126 -7.16 -12.92 4.32
C LEU A 126 -6.61 -14.35 4.31
N ASP A 127 -5.41 -14.55 3.80
CA ASP A 127 -4.71 -15.85 3.88
C ASP A 127 -3.95 -16.03 5.22
N GLU A 128 -3.37 -17.21 5.43
CA GLU A 128 -2.61 -17.56 6.63
C GLU A 128 -1.37 -16.67 6.88
N ALA A 129 -0.80 -16.07 5.83
CA ALA A 129 0.35 -15.17 5.93
C ALA A 129 -0.08 -13.71 6.14
N GLY A 130 -1.38 -13.44 6.27
CA GLY A 130 -1.91 -12.09 6.45
C GLY A 130 -2.00 -11.29 5.16
N ARG A 131 -2.07 -11.94 3.98
CA ARG A 131 -2.28 -11.25 2.70
C ARG A 131 -3.76 -10.99 2.49
N TYR A 132 -4.11 -9.72 2.38
CA TYR A 132 -5.48 -9.28 2.11
C TYR A 132 -5.72 -9.21 0.59
N ALA A 133 -6.70 -9.98 0.10
CA ALA A 133 -7.19 -9.93 -1.26
C ALA A 133 -8.63 -9.41 -1.26
N GLU A 134 -8.84 -8.24 -1.87
CA GLU A 134 -10.18 -7.70 -2.11
C GLU A 134 -10.95 -8.60 -3.09
N ALA A 135 -12.24 -8.80 -2.86
CA ALA A 135 -13.09 -9.61 -3.72
C ALA A 135 -13.94 -8.73 -4.66
N PRO A 136 -14.19 -9.17 -5.90
CA PRO A 136 -15.15 -8.51 -6.78
C PRO A 136 -16.55 -8.40 -6.18
N PRO A 137 -17.36 -7.39 -6.56
CA PRO A 137 -18.73 -7.26 -6.06
C PRO A 137 -19.57 -8.50 -6.36
N GLY A 138 -20.33 -8.97 -5.38
CA GLY A 138 -21.17 -10.17 -5.50
C GLY A 138 -20.42 -11.49 -5.41
N SER A 139 -19.14 -11.49 -5.05
CA SER A 139 -18.37 -12.72 -4.77
C SER A 139 -18.98 -13.49 -3.60
N ARG A 140 -19.08 -14.81 -3.74
CA ARG A 140 -19.66 -15.69 -2.73
C ARG A 140 -18.75 -16.89 -2.47
N GLU A 141 -18.67 -17.27 -1.21
CA GLU A 141 -18.00 -18.49 -0.75
C GLU A 141 -19.03 -19.40 -0.08
N GLU A 142 -18.99 -20.69 -0.38
CA GLU A 142 -19.82 -21.70 0.29
C GLU A 142 -18.98 -22.48 1.30
N LEU A 143 -19.43 -22.51 2.56
CA LEU A 143 -18.90 -23.38 3.60
C LEU A 143 -19.90 -24.49 3.90
N VAL A 144 -19.40 -25.67 4.27
CA VAL A 144 -20.24 -26.79 4.70
C VAL A 144 -19.91 -27.16 6.12
N LEU A 145 -20.95 -27.22 6.97
CA LEU A 145 -20.85 -27.71 8.34
C LEU A 145 -21.59 -29.03 8.42
N GLU A 146 -20.89 -30.12 8.71
CA GLU A 146 -21.54 -31.39 9.03
C GLU A 146 -21.90 -31.41 10.52
N LEU A 147 -23.14 -31.73 10.85
CA LEU A 147 -23.62 -31.77 12.23
C LEU A 147 -23.99 -33.19 12.66
N VAL A 148 -23.61 -33.53 13.89
CA VAL A 148 -23.94 -34.80 14.52
C VAL A 148 -24.50 -34.58 15.91
N ARG A 149 -25.30 -35.54 16.37
CA ARG A 149 -25.79 -35.57 17.74
C ARG A 149 -24.89 -36.45 18.59
N GLU A 150 -24.20 -35.86 19.55
CA GLU A 150 -23.32 -36.58 20.47
C GLU A 150 -24.10 -37.51 21.42
N PRO A 151 -23.46 -38.49 22.09
CA PRO A 151 -24.13 -39.44 22.98
C PRO A 151 -24.95 -38.82 24.12
N ARG A 152 -24.61 -37.59 24.55
CA ARG A 152 -25.37 -36.81 25.55
C ARG A 152 -26.59 -36.08 24.97
N GLY A 153 -26.91 -36.32 23.69
CA GLY A 153 -28.07 -35.77 23.00
C GLY A 153 -27.93 -34.34 22.49
N GLN A 154 -26.72 -33.77 22.53
CA GLN A 154 -26.42 -32.40 22.08
C GLN A 154 -25.91 -32.40 20.63
N TRP A 155 -26.32 -31.42 19.84
CA TRP A 155 -25.81 -31.22 18.48
C TRP A 155 -24.42 -30.55 18.50
N ARG A 156 -23.51 -31.01 17.64
CA ARG A 156 -22.17 -30.45 17.46
C ARG A 156 -21.75 -30.57 16.00
N ILE A 157 -20.85 -29.68 15.55
CA ILE A 157 -20.26 -29.74 14.21
C ILE A 157 -19.13 -30.78 14.21
N SER A 158 -19.22 -31.78 13.34
CA SER A 158 -18.24 -32.87 13.20
C SER A 158 -17.20 -32.64 12.12
N GLN A 159 -17.53 -31.87 11.08
CA GLN A 159 -16.61 -31.51 9.99
C GLN A 159 -16.92 -30.10 9.49
N LEU A 160 -15.86 -29.39 9.11
CA LEU A 160 -15.88 -28.03 8.61
C LEU A 160 -14.54 -27.74 7.92
N ASP A 161 -14.55 -26.74 7.04
CA ASP A 161 -13.32 -26.19 6.47
C ASP A 161 -12.57 -25.31 7.47
N ASP A 162 -11.27 -25.19 7.28
CA ASP A 162 -10.42 -24.28 8.06
C ASP A 162 -10.69 -22.81 7.72
N GLY A 163 -10.44 -21.96 8.72
CA GLY A 163 -10.68 -20.52 8.70
C GLY A 163 -11.98 -20.07 9.37
N VAL A 164 -12.25 -18.77 9.25
CA VAL A 164 -13.39 -18.09 9.88
C VAL A 164 -14.06 -17.09 8.95
N ALA A 165 -15.38 -16.94 9.06
CA ALA A 165 -16.10 -15.81 8.47
C ALA A 165 -16.21 -14.67 9.51
N MET A 166 -15.88 -13.45 9.12
CA MET A 166 -15.78 -12.30 10.03
C MET A 166 -16.39 -11.03 9.42
N LEU A 167 -17.22 -10.36 10.20
CA LEU A 167 -17.78 -9.06 9.83
C LEU A 167 -16.64 -8.03 9.70
N ARG A 168 -16.69 -7.15 8.69
CA ARG A 168 -15.67 -6.11 8.43
C ARG A 168 -15.30 -5.29 9.68
N THR A 169 -16.28 -4.93 10.51
CA THR A 169 -16.06 -4.13 11.73
C THR A 169 -15.27 -4.91 12.79
N ASN A 170 -15.54 -6.21 12.94
CA ASN A 170 -14.73 -7.10 13.77
C ASN A 170 -13.33 -7.24 13.19
N PHE A 171 -13.18 -7.50 11.89
CA PHE A 171 -11.88 -7.62 11.24
C PHE A 171 -10.99 -6.40 11.50
N SER A 172 -11.53 -5.20 11.27
CA SER A 172 -10.83 -3.93 11.48
C SER A 172 -10.45 -3.69 12.95
N SER A 173 -11.24 -4.20 13.89
CA SER A 173 -10.98 -4.08 15.32
C SER A 173 -9.92 -5.08 15.80
N LEU A 174 -9.94 -6.29 15.24
CA LEU A 174 -9.18 -7.45 15.72
C LEU A 174 -7.85 -7.65 15.01
N HIS A 175 -7.68 -7.06 13.83
CA HIS A 175 -6.44 -7.10 13.05
C HIS A 175 -5.82 -5.71 12.92
N ARG A 176 -4.51 -5.68 12.62
CA ARG A 176 -3.76 -4.46 12.30
C ARG A 176 -3.05 -4.66 10.98
N GLN A 177 -3.15 -3.64 10.15
CA GLN A 177 -2.37 -3.53 8.93
C GLN A 177 -0.93 -3.14 9.29
N VAL A 178 0.04 -3.87 8.76
CA VAL A 178 1.48 -3.66 8.95
C VAL A 178 2.16 -3.71 7.59
N SER A 179 3.09 -2.80 7.34
CA SER A 179 3.98 -2.88 6.16
C SER A 179 5.24 -3.63 6.55
N VAL A 180 5.46 -4.78 5.92
CA VAL A 180 6.71 -5.54 5.98
C VAL A 180 7.64 -4.98 4.90
N TYR A 181 8.87 -4.60 5.25
CA TYR A 181 9.78 -3.95 4.31
C TYR A 181 10.89 -4.87 3.83
N PHE A 182 11.11 -4.87 2.51
CA PHE A 182 12.27 -5.48 1.85
C PHE A 182 13.12 -4.38 1.18
N ALA A 183 14.30 -4.70 0.65
CA ALA A 183 15.12 -3.72 -0.05
C ALA A 183 14.98 -3.82 -1.58
N SER A 184 15.11 -2.70 -2.27
CA SER A 184 15.36 -2.71 -3.71
C SER A 184 16.69 -3.41 -4.03
N PRO A 185 16.88 -3.98 -5.24
CA PRO A 185 18.10 -4.72 -5.58
C PRO A 185 19.40 -3.93 -5.45
N ASP A 186 19.35 -2.60 -5.61
CA ASP A 186 20.48 -1.70 -5.40
C ASP A 186 20.65 -1.22 -3.95
N GLY A 187 19.82 -1.69 -3.03
CA GLY A 187 19.86 -1.36 -1.60
C GLY A 187 19.51 0.09 -1.25
N ARG A 188 18.96 0.87 -2.19
CA ARG A 188 18.70 2.31 -1.99
C ARG A 188 17.33 2.63 -1.42
N PHE A 189 16.35 1.75 -1.62
CA PHE A 189 14.97 1.95 -1.18
C PHE A 189 14.44 0.76 -0.39
N LEU A 190 13.53 1.05 0.55
CA LEU A 190 12.69 0.05 1.18
C LEU A 190 11.40 -0.09 0.36
N VAL A 191 11.01 -1.33 0.09
CA VAL A 191 9.83 -1.70 -0.69
C VAL A 191 8.83 -2.36 0.26
N PRO A 192 7.66 -1.74 0.52
CA PRO A 192 6.70 -2.29 1.45
C PRO A 192 5.84 -3.38 0.79
N GLU A 193 5.50 -4.36 1.62
CA GLU A 193 4.38 -5.27 1.38
C GLU A 193 3.41 -5.24 2.56
N THR A 194 2.16 -4.90 2.29
CA THR A 194 1.10 -4.79 3.29
C THR A 194 0.61 -6.16 3.73
N ARG A 195 0.57 -6.38 5.05
CA ARG A 195 0.05 -7.56 5.74
C ARG A 195 -0.96 -7.18 6.81
N TRP A 196 -1.87 -8.08 7.16
CA TRP A 196 -2.76 -7.95 8.31
C TRP A 196 -2.50 -9.04 9.32
N PHE A 197 -2.30 -8.65 10.57
CA PHE A 197 -2.07 -9.59 11.66
C PHE A 197 -3.08 -9.38 12.76
N PRO A 198 -3.41 -10.44 13.53
CA PRO A 198 -4.13 -10.27 14.78
C PRO A 198 -3.46 -9.21 15.67
N THR A 199 -4.28 -8.41 16.35
CA THR A 199 -3.83 -7.38 17.30
C THR A 199 -2.95 -7.96 18.41
N ARG A 200 -3.27 -9.17 18.87
CA ARG A 200 -2.41 -9.90 19.82
C ARG A 200 -1.15 -10.37 19.11
N SER A 201 -0.01 -10.08 19.73
CA SER A 201 1.30 -10.48 19.20
C SER A 201 1.60 -9.95 17.80
N VAL A 202 1.01 -8.80 17.41
CA VAL A 202 1.22 -8.16 16.10
C VAL A 202 2.69 -8.00 15.75
N VAL A 203 3.55 -7.63 16.72
CA VAL A 203 5.00 -7.52 16.55
C VAL A 203 5.63 -8.87 16.22
N THR A 204 5.22 -9.94 16.91
CA THR A 204 5.75 -11.29 16.63
C THR A 204 5.36 -11.76 15.24
N HIS A 205 4.11 -11.53 14.81
CA HIS A 205 3.67 -11.86 13.46
C HIS A 205 4.43 -11.04 12.39
N ALA A 206 4.62 -9.74 12.62
CA ALA A 206 5.38 -8.90 11.70
C ALA A 206 6.82 -9.39 11.53
N VAL A 207 7.51 -9.75 12.62
CA VAL A 207 8.87 -10.32 12.53
C VAL A 207 8.87 -11.66 11.81
N SER A 208 7.92 -12.55 12.12
CA SER A 208 7.81 -13.84 11.42
C SER A 208 7.67 -13.67 9.90
N GLU A 209 6.88 -12.68 9.44
CA GLU A 209 6.73 -12.41 8.00
C GLU A 209 7.95 -11.72 7.38
N VAL A 210 8.68 -10.86 8.11
CA VAL A 210 9.99 -10.35 7.64
C VAL A 210 10.95 -11.53 7.41
N LEU A 211 11.00 -12.49 8.34
CA LEU A 211 11.87 -13.67 8.25
C LEU A 211 11.43 -14.67 7.18
N ALA A 212 10.12 -14.82 6.96
CA ALA A 212 9.56 -15.67 5.91
C ALA A 212 9.86 -15.13 4.51
N GLY A 213 9.99 -13.80 4.37
CA GLY A 213 10.38 -13.16 3.12
C GLY A 213 9.19 -12.63 2.31
N PRO A 214 9.49 -12.04 1.13
CA PRO A 214 8.49 -11.44 0.26
C PRO A 214 7.53 -12.47 -0.35
N SER A 215 6.32 -12.04 -0.73
CA SER A 215 5.39 -12.90 -1.47
C SER A 215 5.88 -13.27 -2.88
N PRO A 216 5.34 -14.34 -3.49
CA PRO A 216 5.69 -14.77 -4.85
C PRO A 216 5.65 -13.66 -5.92
N TRP A 217 4.67 -12.75 -5.86
CA TRP A 217 4.58 -11.66 -6.83
C TRP A 217 5.70 -10.61 -6.70
N LEU A 218 6.37 -10.51 -5.56
CA LEU A 218 7.38 -9.49 -5.26
C LEU A 218 8.80 -10.09 -5.11
N GLN A 219 8.91 -11.38 -4.80
CA GLN A 219 10.15 -12.01 -4.32
C GLN A 219 11.35 -11.85 -5.26
N ASP A 220 11.13 -11.87 -6.56
CA ASP A 220 12.21 -11.80 -7.57
C ASP A 220 12.61 -10.35 -7.91
N ALA A 221 11.91 -9.36 -7.34
CA ALA A 221 12.18 -7.94 -7.55
C ALA A 221 12.83 -7.26 -6.34
N VAL A 222 12.89 -7.91 -5.17
CA VAL A 222 13.42 -7.33 -3.92
C VAL A 222 14.49 -8.22 -3.31
N VAL A 223 15.22 -7.69 -2.33
CA VAL A 223 16.23 -8.41 -1.55
C VAL A 223 15.78 -8.50 -0.10
N SER A 224 15.85 -9.70 0.46
CA SER A 224 15.66 -9.97 1.90
C SER A 224 17.03 -10.15 2.56
N GLY A 225 17.23 -9.56 3.75
CA GLY A 225 18.40 -9.88 4.58
C GLY A 225 18.21 -11.14 5.43
N ALA A 226 16.98 -11.66 5.51
CA ALA A 226 16.70 -12.90 6.22
C ALA A 226 17.23 -14.09 5.39
N PRO A 227 18.08 -14.97 5.96
CA PRO A 227 18.51 -16.17 5.25
C PRO A 227 17.34 -17.16 5.11
N ASP A 228 17.36 -17.96 4.06
CA ASP A 228 16.31 -18.96 3.79
C ASP A 228 16.03 -19.86 5.01
N GLY A 229 14.75 -19.94 5.38
CA GLY A 229 14.31 -20.73 6.53
C GLY A 229 14.63 -20.13 7.90
N ALA A 230 15.06 -18.87 7.96
CA ALA A 230 15.17 -18.13 9.21
C ALA A 230 13.85 -18.16 9.99
N ARG A 231 13.95 -18.35 11.30
CA ARG A 231 12.80 -18.44 12.20
C ARG A 231 13.20 -17.95 13.59
N LEU A 232 12.20 -17.56 14.37
CA LEU A 232 12.40 -17.24 15.76
C LEU A 232 12.77 -18.50 16.57
N SER A 233 13.64 -18.32 17.57
CA SER A 233 14.05 -19.33 18.56
C SER A 233 12.90 -19.66 19.51
N THR A 234 12.27 -18.62 20.04
CA THR A 234 11.00 -18.66 20.77
C THR A 234 9.92 -18.05 19.89
N ALA A 235 8.71 -18.62 19.85
CA ALA A 235 7.61 -18.10 19.03
C ALA A 235 7.01 -16.78 19.58
N ALA A 236 7.84 -15.89 20.12
CA ALA A 236 7.45 -14.62 20.70
C ALA A 236 8.61 -13.62 20.59
N VAL A 237 8.26 -12.40 20.18
CA VAL A 237 9.10 -11.19 20.26
C VAL A 237 8.60 -10.37 21.44
N THR A 238 9.51 -9.97 22.32
CA THR A 238 9.20 -9.13 23.48
C THR A 238 9.48 -7.67 23.16
N VAL A 239 8.70 -6.75 23.73
CA VAL A 239 8.92 -5.31 23.62
C VAL A 239 8.94 -4.74 25.02
N GLU A 240 10.10 -4.25 25.46
CA GLU A 240 10.32 -3.65 26.78
C GLU A 240 10.94 -2.27 26.58
N ASP A 241 10.35 -1.23 27.18
CA ASP A 241 10.81 0.17 27.08
C ASP A 241 11.09 0.66 25.64
N GLY A 242 10.32 0.15 24.67
CA GLY A 242 10.45 0.47 23.24
C GLY A 242 11.51 -0.34 22.49
N VAL A 243 12.19 -1.28 23.16
CA VAL A 243 13.16 -2.18 22.54
C VAL A 243 12.50 -3.51 22.21
N ALA A 244 12.43 -3.86 20.92
CA ALA A 244 11.95 -5.16 20.47
C ALA A 244 13.11 -6.17 20.45
N THR A 245 13.00 -7.26 21.22
CA THR A 245 14.01 -8.32 21.26
C THR A 245 13.62 -9.49 20.36
N VAL A 246 14.41 -9.71 19.30
CA VAL A 246 14.19 -10.71 18.26
C VAL A 246 15.26 -11.80 18.38
N ASP A 247 14.91 -12.92 19.02
CA ASP A 247 15.81 -14.08 19.10
C ASP A 247 15.58 -15.05 17.94
N LEU A 248 16.57 -15.16 17.06
CA LEU A 248 16.58 -16.08 15.93
C LEU A 248 17.06 -17.48 16.37
N ALA A 249 16.56 -18.52 15.72
CA ALA A 249 16.90 -19.89 16.04
C ALA A 249 18.42 -20.17 15.96
N SER A 250 18.91 -21.00 16.88
CA SER A 250 20.32 -21.43 16.88
C SER A 250 20.68 -22.06 15.54
N GLY A 251 21.75 -21.58 14.91
CA GLY A 251 22.21 -22.06 13.60
C GLY A 251 21.85 -21.17 12.42
N THR A 252 21.07 -20.10 12.62
CA THR A 252 20.95 -19.01 11.64
C THR A 252 22.33 -18.43 11.35
N ARG A 253 22.75 -18.46 10.09
CA ARG A 253 24.03 -17.93 9.63
C ARG A 253 23.82 -17.18 8.32
N THR A 254 24.32 -15.97 8.25
CA THR A 254 24.41 -15.20 7.01
C THR A 254 25.65 -14.29 7.05
N ASP A 255 25.99 -13.64 5.95
CA ASP A 255 27.14 -12.74 5.86
C ASP A 255 26.88 -11.38 6.52
N GLU A 256 27.91 -10.52 6.64
CA GLU A 256 27.75 -9.22 7.30
C GLU A 256 26.78 -8.27 6.57
N ALA A 257 26.71 -8.32 5.25
CA ALA A 257 25.83 -7.44 4.49
C ALA A 257 24.36 -7.81 4.73
N ASP A 258 24.04 -9.10 4.68
CA ASP A 258 22.69 -9.60 4.96
C ASP A 258 22.28 -9.38 6.41
N ARG A 259 23.23 -9.46 7.36
CA ARG A 259 22.96 -9.14 8.77
C ARG A 259 22.57 -7.68 8.98
N GLY A 260 23.29 -6.76 8.34
CA GLY A 260 22.99 -5.33 8.36
C GLY A 260 21.67 -5.01 7.66
N LEU A 261 21.38 -5.68 6.55
CA LEU A 261 20.12 -5.51 5.82
C LEU A 261 18.92 -6.03 6.62
N LEU A 262 19.02 -7.21 7.25
CA LEU A 262 17.97 -7.76 8.09
C LEU A 262 17.65 -6.81 9.26
N GLN A 263 18.69 -6.26 9.90
CA GLN A 263 18.53 -5.27 10.96
C GLN A 263 17.72 -4.06 10.45
N ALA A 264 18.08 -3.50 9.28
CA ALA A 264 17.37 -2.38 8.69
C ALA A 264 15.90 -2.70 8.34
N GLN A 265 15.61 -3.90 7.85
CA GLN A 265 14.26 -4.35 7.50
C GLN A 265 13.38 -4.55 8.74
N LEU A 266 13.94 -5.13 9.81
CA LEU A 266 13.25 -5.29 11.09
C LEU A 266 12.97 -3.94 11.74
N GLU A 267 13.98 -3.07 11.85
CA GLU A 267 13.80 -1.70 12.34
C GLU A 267 12.73 -0.98 11.54
N ALA A 268 12.77 -1.11 10.21
CA ALA A 268 11.84 -0.42 9.37
C ALA A 268 10.38 -0.90 9.56
N THR A 269 10.19 -2.20 9.65
CA THR A 269 8.89 -2.82 9.85
C THR A 269 8.33 -2.48 11.23
N LEU A 270 9.14 -2.66 12.28
CA LEU A 270 8.68 -2.54 13.66
C LEU A 270 8.45 -1.10 14.11
N SER A 271 9.18 -0.13 13.57
CA SER A 271 9.01 1.29 13.92
C SER A 271 7.66 1.90 13.52
N ARG A 272 6.85 1.20 12.70
CA ARG A 272 5.54 1.66 12.24
C ARG A 272 4.40 0.70 12.59
N VAL A 273 4.61 -0.24 13.52
CA VAL A 273 3.53 -1.15 13.95
C VAL A 273 2.46 -0.34 14.72
N PRO A 274 1.20 -0.30 14.25
CA PRO A 274 0.18 0.52 14.91
C PRO A 274 -0.09 0.07 16.35
N GLY A 275 -0.11 1.02 17.29
CA GLY A 275 -0.39 0.76 18.70
C GLY A 275 0.74 0.12 19.49
N THR A 276 1.95 0.02 18.93
CA THR A 276 3.15 -0.46 19.66
C THR A 276 4.33 0.47 19.39
N LEU A 277 4.87 1.10 20.43
CA LEU A 277 6.06 1.92 20.30
C LEU A 277 7.30 1.03 20.23
N VAL A 278 8.02 1.06 19.11
CA VAL A 278 9.34 0.43 18.95
C VAL A 278 10.31 1.49 18.48
N THR A 279 11.33 1.75 19.29
CA THR A 279 12.39 2.74 19.05
C THR A 279 13.73 2.08 18.71
N ALA A 280 13.91 0.80 19.07
CA ALA A 280 15.09 0.02 18.75
C ALA A 280 14.74 -1.47 18.58
N VAL A 281 15.56 -2.19 17.80
CA VAL A 281 15.46 -3.64 17.63
C VAL A 281 16.77 -4.27 18.03
N GLU A 282 16.73 -5.18 19.00
CA GLU A 282 17.87 -6.01 19.40
C GLU A 282 17.68 -7.41 18.83
N VAL A 283 18.64 -7.86 18.02
CA VAL A 283 18.62 -9.19 17.42
C VAL A 283 19.61 -10.09 18.18
N THR A 284 19.21 -11.33 18.44
CA THR A 284 20.08 -12.38 18.97
C THR A 284 19.96 -13.66 18.17
N VAL A 285 20.91 -14.58 18.32
CA VAL A 285 20.85 -15.94 17.75
C VAL A 285 21.07 -16.95 18.86
N GLY A 286 20.01 -17.66 19.26
CA GLY A 286 20.06 -18.56 20.42
C GLY A 286 20.52 -17.85 21.70
N GLY A 287 20.10 -16.60 21.87
CA GLY A 287 20.47 -15.73 22.99
C GLY A 287 21.86 -15.09 22.92
N LEU A 288 22.63 -15.30 21.85
CA LEU A 288 23.92 -14.62 21.65
C LEU A 288 23.76 -13.35 20.81
N PRO A 289 24.52 -12.27 21.07
CA PRO A 289 24.41 -11.02 20.33
C PRO A 289 24.56 -11.17 18.82
N TRP A 290 23.68 -10.51 18.06
CA TRP A 290 23.80 -10.36 16.61
C TRP A 290 24.61 -9.11 16.27
N GLU A 291 25.85 -9.31 15.85
CA GLU A 291 26.71 -8.21 15.39
C GLU A 291 26.29 -7.77 13.97
N ALA A 292 25.32 -6.87 13.84
CA ALA A 292 24.78 -6.49 12.52
C ALA A 292 25.83 -5.92 11.54
N GLY A 293 26.97 -5.45 12.04
CA GLY A 293 27.99 -4.78 11.22
C GLY A 293 27.53 -3.37 10.84
N VAL A 294 27.80 -2.95 9.60
CA VAL A 294 27.30 -1.66 9.07
C VAL A 294 25.84 -1.82 8.63
N VAL A 295 24.94 -1.15 9.34
CA VAL A 295 23.51 -1.08 8.95
C VAL A 295 23.32 0.05 7.93
N THR A 296 22.96 -0.31 6.70
CA THR A 296 22.47 0.64 5.71
C THR A 296 21.00 0.94 5.99
N HIS A 297 20.56 2.20 5.88
CA HIS A 297 19.16 2.57 6.00
C HIS A 297 18.62 3.03 4.63
N PRO A 298 18.04 2.12 3.83
CA PRO A 298 17.46 2.48 2.55
C PRO A 298 16.29 3.45 2.73
N THR A 299 16.07 4.32 1.74
CA THR A 299 15.00 5.33 1.79
C THR A 299 13.64 4.66 1.76
N ARG A 300 12.78 5.00 2.70
CA ARG A 300 11.36 4.61 2.72
C ARG A 300 10.49 5.73 2.16
N ASP A 301 9.30 5.39 1.66
CA ASP A 301 8.28 6.36 1.25
C ASP A 301 8.82 7.39 0.25
N ALA A 302 9.40 6.86 -0.82
CA ALA A 302 9.94 7.68 -1.91
C ALA A 302 8.83 8.57 -2.46
N ALA A 303 8.98 9.88 -2.25
CA ALA A 303 8.02 10.89 -2.67
C ALA A 303 8.63 11.77 -3.78
N PRO A 304 7.82 12.28 -4.73
CA PRO A 304 8.30 13.23 -5.71
C PRO A 304 8.79 14.52 -5.06
N GLY A 305 9.98 14.97 -5.46
CA GLY A 305 10.51 16.27 -5.07
C GLY A 305 9.69 17.43 -5.64
N ARG A 306 9.10 17.24 -6.82
CA ARG A 306 8.40 18.27 -7.60
C ARG A 306 7.16 17.68 -8.30
N GLY A 307 6.19 18.54 -8.63
CA GLY A 307 4.97 18.20 -9.38
C GLY A 307 3.67 18.72 -8.71
N PRO A 308 2.51 18.53 -9.36
CA PRO A 308 2.34 17.79 -10.61
C PRO A 308 2.87 18.57 -11.82
N TYR A 309 3.45 17.85 -12.76
CA TYR A 309 3.70 18.34 -14.11
C TYR A 309 2.39 18.36 -14.89
N VAL A 310 2.22 19.34 -15.77
CA VAL A 310 1.02 19.52 -16.61
C VAL A 310 1.43 20.02 -17.99
N LEU A 311 0.59 19.77 -18.98
CA LEU A 311 0.68 20.44 -20.26
C LEU A 311 -0.13 21.74 -20.21
N SER A 312 0.48 22.86 -20.56
CA SER A 312 -0.17 24.17 -20.64
C SER A 312 0.26 24.87 -21.93
N GLY A 313 -0.71 25.12 -22.82
CA GLY A 313 -0.42 25.58 -24.18
C GLY A 313 0.49 24.61 -24.92
N ASP A 314 1.60 25.11 -25.42
CA ASP A 314 2.65 24.40 -26.16
C ASP A 314 3.87 24.05 -25.30
N ARG A 315 3.71 23.97 -23.96
CA ARG A 315 4.83 23.70 -23.04
C ARG A 315 4.47 22.71 -21.94
N LEU A 316 5.51 22.03 -21.47
CA LEU A 316 5.49 21.34 -20.18
C LEU A 316 5.68 22.37 -19.05
N ALA A 317 4.85 22.27 -18.02
CA ALA A 317 4.85 23.16 -16.86
C ALA A 317 4.72 22.36 -15.57
N VAL A 318 4.97 23.00 -14.44
CA VAL A 318 4.68 22.47 -13.10
C VAL A 318 3.64 23.34 -12.41
N VAL A 319 2.77 22.72 -11.62
CA VAL A 319 1.85 23.46 -10.74
C VAL A 319 2.47 23.57 -9.35
N GLU A 320 2.85 24.77 -8.96
CA GLU A 320 3.49 25.06 -7.67
C GLU A 320 2.96 26.37 -7.09
N GLY A 321 2.67 26.37 -5.78
CA GLY A 321 2.08 27.55 -5.13
C GLY A 321 0.67 27.91 -5.60
N GLY A 322 -0.03 27.00 -6.31
CA GLY A 322 -1.33 27.28 -6.92
C GLY A 322 -1.24 28.00 -8.28
N GLU A 323 -0.06 28.08 -8.86
CA GLU A 323 0.20 28.71 -10.16
C GLU A 323 0.83 27.73 -11.14
N VAL A 324 0.60 27.95 -12.44
CA VAL A 324 1.25 27.20 -13.51
C VAL A 324 2.58 27.88 -13.82
N GLN A 325 3.68 27.16 -13.65
CA GLN A 325 5.03 27.63 -13.93
C GLN A 325 5.62 26.84 -15.10
N PRO A 326 5.72 27.43 -16.30
CA PRO A 326 6.38 26.78 -17.44
C PRO A 326 7.83 26.44 -17.11
N LEU A 327 8.26 25.24 -17.53
CA LEU A 327 9.67 24.87 -17.47
C LEU A 327 10.43 25.68 -18.53
N GLN A 328 11.40 26.48 -18.09
CA GLN A 328 12.12 27.41 -18.98
C GLN A 328 13.03 26.67 -19.97
N ASP A 329 13.47 25.49 -19.57
CA ASP A 329 14.36 24.58 -20.27
C ASP A 329 13.61 23.48 -21.04
N ALA A 330 12.27 23.50 -21.04
CA ALA A 330 11.47 22.52 -21.77
C ALA A 330 11.42 22.83 -23.26
N ALA A 331 11.51 21.76 -24.05
CA ALA A 331 11.23 21.77 -25.47
C ALA A 331 9.85 22.37 -25.80
N SER A 332 9.78 23.10 -26.91
CA SER A 332 8.49 23.55 -27.46
C SER A 332 7.68 22.37 -27.98
N LEU A 333 6.40 22.31 -27.64
CA LEU A 333 5.45 21.29 -28.12
C LEU A 333 4.62 21.80 -29.29
N ALA A 334 4.94 22.96 -29.84
CA ALA A 334 4.22 23.55 -30.96
C ALA A 334 4.23 22.61 -32.18
N GLY A 335 3.05 22.32 -32.71
CA GLY A 335 2.88 21.40 -33.84
C GLY A 335 2.73 19.92 -33.47
N LEU A 336 2.87 19.57 -32.18
CA LEU A 336 2.56 18.23 -31.67
C LEU A 336 1.13 18.17 -31.11
N ASP A 337 0.48 17.02 -31.25
CA ASP A 337 -0.66 16.60 -30.42
C ASP A 337 -0.13 15.97 -29.13
N ALA A 338 0.69 16.74 -28.40
CA ALA A 338 1.39 16.29 -27.21
C ALA A 338 0.36 15.89 -26.14
N ARG A 339 0.47 14.73 -25.48
CA ARG A 339 -0.42 14.27 -24.40
C ARG A 339 0.30 13.31 -23.47
N ARG A 340 -0.23 13.15 -22.26
CA ARG A 340 0.26 12.15 -21.27
C ARG A 340 1.78 12.27 -21.00
N PRO A 341 2.25 13.40 -20.43
CA PRO A 341 3.67 13.56 -20.12
C PRO A 341 4.09 12.57 -19.02
N ALA A 342 5.34 12.15 -19.05
CA ALA A 342 5.98 11.41 -17.97
C ALA A 342 7.40 11.95 -17.74
N VAL A 343 7.79 12.02 -16.47
CA VAL A 343 9.01 12.70 -16.02
C VAL A 343 9.70 11.84 -14.96
N SER A 344 11.02 11.68 -15.04
CA SER A 344 11.79 10.97 -14.02
C SER A 344 11.79 11.72 -12.68
N PRO A 345 12.01 11.05 -11.53
CA PRO A 345 12.03 11.70 -10.22
C PRO A 345 13.03 12.85 -10.07
N ASP A 346 14.13 12.82 -10.81
CA ASP A 346 15.17 13.85 -10.88
C ASP A 346 14.95 14.88 -12.00
N ASP A 347 13.85 14.79 -12.75
CA ASP A 347 13.49 15.67 -13.87
C ASP A 347 14.47 15.64 -15.06
N ALA A 348 15.38 14.66 -15.09
CA ALA A 348 16.39 14.52 -16.14
C ALA A 348 15.84 13.91 -17.44
N VAL A 349 14.85 13.02 -17.35
CA VAL A 349 14.18 12.40 -18.50
C VAL A 349 12.74 12.87 -18.54
N ARG A 350 12.35 13.46 -19.67
CA ARG A 350 11.00 13.96 -19.94
C ARG A 350 10.52 13.39 -21.25
N VAL A 351 9.33 12.78 -21.25
CA VAL A 351 8.71 12.24 -22.46
C VAL A 351 7.25 12.64 -22.55
N VAL A 352 6.73 12.66 -23.77
CA VAL A 352 5.31 12.89 -24.05
C VAL A 352 4.87 12.03 -25.23
N LEU A 353 3.61 11.64 -25.30
CA LEU A 353 3.06 11.08 -26.53
C LEU A 353 2.70 12.20 -27.49
N ASP A 354 2.97 12.01 -28.78
CA ASP A 354 2.40 12.81 -29.84
C ASP A 354 1.36 11.97 -30.61
N GLY A 355 0.10 12.38 -30.50
CA GLY A 355 -1.05 11.55 -30.86
C GLY A 355 -1.06 10.25 -30.04
N ASP A 356 -1.38 9.12 -30.66
CA ASP A 356 -1.39 7.80 -30.02
C ASP A 356 -0.27 6.86 -30.51
N ARG A 357 0.71 7.36 -31.27
CA ARG A 357 1.69 6.48 -31.95
C ARG A 357 3.14 6.79 -31.66
N ARG A 358 3.47 8.03 -31.30
CA ARG A 358 4.85 8.48 -31.17
C ARG A 358 5.15 8.81 -29.73
N LEU A 359 6.26 8.30 -29.20
CA LEU A 359 6.83 8.77 -27.96
C LEU A 359 7.95 9.75 -28.30
N MET A 360 7.84 10.95 -27.77
CA MET A 360 8.78 12.03 -27.97
C MET A 360 9.56 12.27 -26.68
N HIS A 361 10.89 12.26 -26.75
CA HIS A 361 11.74 12.79 -25.70
C HIS A 361 11.77 14.32 -25.79
N LEU A 362 11.71 14.98 -24.63
CA LEU A 362 11.77 16.43 -24.49
C LEU A 362 13.12 16.82 -23.89
N PRO A 363 14.07 17.33 -24.70
CA PRO A 363 15.35 17.80 -24.19
C PRO A 363 15.18 18.83 -23.06
N THR A 364 16.12 18.80 -22.10
CA THR A 364 16.19 19.69 -20.93
C THR A 364 17.09 20.91 -21.15
N ASP A 365 17.40 21.21 -22.41
CA ASP A 365 18.19 22.35 -22.86
C ASP A 365 17.41 23.30 -23.78
N GLY A 366 16.09 23.08 -23.90
CA GLY A 366 15.21 23.81 -24.80
C GLY A 366 15.30 23.39 -26.28
N GLY A 367 16.01 22.30 -26.58
CA GLY A 367 16.06 21.70 -27.92
C GLY A 367 14.68 21.23 -28.42
N GLU A 368 14.63 20.83 -29.70
CA GLU A 368 13.39 20.32 -30.30
C GLU A 368 13.04 18.90 -29.78
N PRO A 369 11.75 18.55 -29.63
CA PRO A 369 11.35 17.20 -29.28
C PRO A 369 11.88 16.16 -30.27
N VAL A 370 12.39 15.03 -29.76
CA VAL A 370 13.00 13.95 -30.56
C VAL A 370 12.12 12.71 -30.48
N GLU A 371 11.75 12.12 -31.63
CA GLU A 371 11.05 10.84 -31.65
C GLU A 371 11.98 9.72 -31.20
N VAL A 372 11.58 9.01 -30.13
CA VAL A 372 12.35 7.89 -29.55
C VAL A 372 11.68 6.54 -29.74
N TRP A 373 10.37 6.53 -30.00
CA TRP A 373 9.63 5.30 -30.27
C TRP A 373 8.40 5.55 -31.13
N ARG A 374 8.06 4.55 -31.95
CA ARG A 374 6.83 4.55 -32.75
C ARG A 374 6.12 3.21 -32.65
N GLY A 375 4.88 3.24 -32.17
CA GLY A 375 3.99 2.09 -32.10
C GLY A 375 2.78 2.17 -33.05
N ARG A 376 1.83 1.25 -32.85
CA ARG A 376 0.52 1.26 -33.53
C ARG A 376 -0.50 2.05 -32.73
N ARG A 377 -0.57 1.80 -31.43
CA ARG A 377 -1.31 2.59 -30.45
C ARG A 377 -0.67 2.42 -29.08
N LEU A 378 0.05 3.45 -28.63
CA LEU A 378 0.83 3.44 -27.41
C LEU A 378 -0.03 3.73 -26.16
N VAL A 379 0.26 2.99 -25.10
CA VAL A 379 -0.20 3.25 -23.74
C VAL A 379 0.51 4.50 -23.19
N PRO A 380 -0.16 5.35 -22.37
CA PRO A 380 0.48 6.47 -21.69
C PRO A 380 1.80 6.07 -21.01
N PRO A 381 2.89 6.83 -21.18
CA PRO A 381 4.19 6.46 -20.67
C PRO A 381 4.29 6.61 -19.15
N SER A 382 5.33 5.98 -18.59
CA SER A 382 5.83 6.15 -17.22
C SER A 382 7.35 6.25 -17.29
N VAL A 383 7.99 6.98 -16.39
CA VAL A 383 9.45 7.08 -16.32
C VAL A 383 9.89 6.74 -14.91
N ASP A 384 10.78 5.75 -14.81
CA ASP A 384 11.28 5.29 -13.52
C ASP A 384 12.50 6.08 -13.03
N ARG A 385 12.95 5.78 -11.80
CA ARG A 385 14.13 6.42 -11.19
C ARG A 385 15.46 6.09 -11.83
N PHE A 386 15.52 5.07 -12.68
CA PHE A 386 16.69 4.71 -13.45
C PHE A 386 16.72 5.47 -14.79
N GLY A 387 15.67 6.25 -15.08
CA GLY A 387 15.51 7.05 -16.30
C GLY A 387 14.92 6.27 -17.47
N TRP A 388 14.47 5.02 -17.26
CA TRP A 388 13.85 4.26 -18.34
C TRP A 388 12.45 4.79 -18.61
N ALA A 389 12.12 5.02 -19.88
CA ALA A 389 10.77 5.37 -20.30
C ALA A 389 10.00 4.10 -20.71
N TRP A 390 8.89 3.85 -20.04
CA TRP A 390 8.05 2.66 -20.21
C TRP A 390 6.80 2.98 -21.02
N THR A 391 6.50 2.14 -22.01
CA THR A 391 5.23 2.16 -22.75
C THR A 391 4.92 0.75 -23.28
N GLY A 392 3.90 0.61 -24.11
CA GLY A 392 3.55 -0.64 -24.75
C GLY A 392 2.41 -0.43 -25.74
N GLU A 393 2.07 -1.47 -26.47
CA GLU A 393 0.88 -1.46 -27.32
C GLU A 393 -0.38 -1.62 -26.47
N VAL A 394 -1.42 -0.84 -26.79
CA VAL A 394 -2.73 -0.96 -26.15
C VAL A 394 -3.30 -2.37 -26.32
N SER A 395 -3.10 -3.01 -27.48
CA SER A 395 -3.38 -4.44 -27.65
C SER A 395 -2.10 -5.22 -27.37
N SER A 396 -2.04 -5.86 -26.21
CA SER A 396 -0.81 -6.51 -25.76
C SER A 396 -0.65 -7.92 -26.33
N ASP A 397 0.59 -8.23 -26.69
CA ASP A 397 1.08 -9.55 -27.06
C ASP A 397 1.84 -10.23 -25.89
N GLY A 398 1.65 -9.74 -24.66
CA GLY A 398 2.37 -10.21 -23.49
C GLY A 398 3.70 -9.50 -23.25
N SER A 399 3.88 -8.29 -23.79
CA SER A 399 5.08 -7.48 -23.60
C SER A 399 4.81 -5.98 -23.45
N LEU A 400 5.79 -5.31 -22.84
CA LEU A 400 5.96 -3.85 -22.80
C LEU A 400 7.30 -3.49 -23.45
N VAL A 401 7.51 -2.20 -23.71
CA VAL A 401 8.76 -1.64 -24.21
C VAL A 401 9.31 -0.66 -23.18
N ALA A 402 10.59 -0.80 -22.84
CA ALA A 402 11.32 0.18 -22.05
C ALA A 402 12.47 0.75 -22.87
N LEU A 403 12.59 2.07 -22.87
CA LEU A 403 13.61 2.82 -23.58
C LEU A 403 14.67 3.31 -22.59
N ALA A 404 15.94 3.10 -22.94
CA ALA A 404 17.07 3.49 -22.11
C ALA A 404 17.12 5.02 -21.92
N PRO A 405 17.69 5.50 -20.80
CA PRO A 405 17.83 6.93 -20.56
C PRO A 405 18.65 7.59 -21.67
N LEU A 406 18.08 8.62 -22.30
CA LEU A 406 18.80 9.49 -23.20
C LEU A 406 19.65 10.48 -22.40
N VAL A 407 20.83 10.05 -21.96
CA VAL A 407 21.77 10.97 -21.31
C VAL A 407 22.41 11.86 -22.39
N PRO A 408 22.29 13.20 -22.31
CA PRO A 408 23.00 14.08 -23.22
C PRO A 408 24.52 13.92 -23.00
N GLY A 409 25.25 13.35 -23.97
CA GLY A 409 26.72 13.43 -24.03
C GLY A 409 27.53 12.17 -23.73
N GLY A 410 26.94 10.96 -23.78
CA GLY A 410 27.74 9.73 -23.88
C GLY A 410 28.18 9.50 -25.33
N THR A 411 29.28 10.11 -25.78
CA THR A 411 29.96 9.57 -26.97
C THR A 411 30.43 8.17 -26.62
N ASP A 412 30.04 7.16 -27.40
CA ASP A 412 30.68 5.86 -27.42
C ASP A 412 32.20 6.08 -27.56
N GLN A 413 32.91 6.01 -26.45
CA GLN A 413 34.34 6.17 -26.39
C GLN A 413 34.99 4.81 -26.70
N ASP A 414 34.76 4.31 -27.92
CA ASP A 414 35.51 3.18 -28.47
C ASP A 414 35.92 3.35 -29.95
N ASP A 415 35.60 4.47 -30.60
CA ASP A 415 36.15 4.77 -31.92
C ASP A 415 37.48 5.54 -31.82
N GLN A 416 38.54 4.79 -32.07
CA GLN A 416 39.93 5.22 -32.19
C GLN A 416 40.09 6.29 -33.29
N PRO A 417 40.80 7.42 -33.08
CA PRO A 417 40.88 8.48 -34.08
C PRO A 417 41.81 8.05 -35.24
N GLY A 418 41.22 7.90 -36.42
CA GLY A 418 41.94 7.84 -37.69
C GLY A 418 42.45 9.22 -38.10
N ASP A 419 43.72 9.26 -38.46
CA ASP A 419 44.47 10.39 -39.02
C ASP A 419 43.82 11.02 -40.27
N GLY A 420 43.85 12.35 -40.36
CA GLY A 420 43.95 13.06 -41.65
C GLY A 420 42.77 13.96 -42.06
N THR A 421 42.93 15.26 -41.82
CA THR A 421 42.57 16.41 -42.70
C THR A 421 41.34 16.32 -43.61
N GLU A 422 40.32 17.14 -43.36
CA GLU A 422 40.01 18.38 -44.11
C GLU A 422 38.80 19.10 -43.50
N ALA A 423 38.89 20.42 -43.37
CA ALA A 423 37.79 21.30 -43.01
C ALA A 423 37.42 22.14 -44.23
N ALA A 424 36.15 22.11 -44.65
CA ALA A 424 35.34 23.25 -45.10
C ALA A 424 34.05 22.78 -45.80
N ASP A 425 32.97 23.52 -45.52
CA ASP A 425 31.73 23.69 -46.31
C ASP A 425 30.90 22.45 -46.65
N VAL A 426 29.74 22.29 -45.99
CA VAL A 426 28.41 22.40 -46.63
C VAL A 426 27.38 22.79 -45.56
N ALA A 427 26.76 23.96 -45.72
CA ALA A 427 25.48 24.27 -45.11
C ALA A 427 24.35 23.91 -46.08
N ALA A 428 23.22 23.50 -45.50
CA ALA A 428 21.89 23.30 -46.09
C ALA A 428 21.54 21.90 -46.61
N ASP A 429 20.36 21.48 -46.12
CA ASP A 429 19.38 20.58 -46.73
C ASP A 429 19.50 19.09 -46.44
N VAL A 430 19.06 18.67 -45.24
CA VAL A 430 18.26 17.45 -45.03
C VAL A 430 17.40 17.64 -43.76
N ALA A 431 16.14 18.04 -43.90
CA ALA A 431 15.11 17.73 -42.89
C ALA A 431 14.63 16.30 -43.18
N ALA A 432 15.35 15.32 -42.65
CA ALA A 432 14.89 13.94 -42.56
C ALA A 432 14.69 13.64 -41.07
N ASP A 433 13.59 12.96 -40.75
CA ASP A 433 13.38 12.23 -39.50
C ASP A 433 14.68 11.49 -39.11
N VAL A 434 15.50 12.09 -38.26
CA VAL A 434 16.54 11.34 -37.56
C VAL A 434 15.87 10.84 -36.29
N ALA A 435 15.19 9.69 -36.39
CA ALA A 435 14.90 8.90 -35.22
C ALA A 435 16.25 8.62 -34.54
N VAL A 436 16.42 9.08 -33.30
CA VAL A 436 17.60 8.71 -32.51
C VAL A 436 17.45 7.23 -32.18
N ASP A 437 18.48 6.43 -32.46
CA ASP A 437 18.49 5.02 -32.10
C ASP A 437 18.69 4.91 -30.58
N VAL A 438 17.57 4.94 -29.86
CA VAL A 438 17.54 4.74 -28.41
C VAL A 438 17.56 3.26 -28.16
N ALA A 439 18.50 2.79 -27.34
CA ALA A 439 18.49 1.39 -26.91
C ALA A 439 17.14 1.06 -26.26
N THR A 440 16.47 0.04 -26.78
CA THR A 440 15.17 -0.42 -26.29
C THR A 440 15.27 -1.86 -25.83
N THR A 441 14.47 -2.21 -24.83
CA THR A 441 14.32 -3.58 -24.35
C THR A 441 12.85 -3.96 -24.31
N THR A 442 12.58 -5.21 -24.65
CA THR A 442 11.25 -5.81 -24.48
C THR A 442 11.15 -6.33 -23.05
N VAL A 443 10.18 -5.81 -22.30
CA VAL A 443 9.90 -6.29 -20.95
C VAL A 443 8.80 -7.33 -21.02
N GLN A 444 9.12 -8.58 -20.67
CA GLN A 444 8.18 -9.68 -20.74
C GLN A 444 7.09 -9.57 -19.66
N ALA A 445 5.85 -9.80 -20.05
CA ALA A 445 4.69 -9.80 -19.16
C ALA A 445 3.60 -10.71 -19.77
N SER A 446 3.87 -12.01 -19.83
CA SER A 446 3.03 -12.99 -20.57
C SER A 446 1.56 -12.96 -20.16
N TRP A 447 1.26 -12.66 -18.90
CA TRP A 447 -0.10 -12.50 -18.38
C TRP A 447 -0.88 -11.32 -19.01
N LEU A 448 -0.22 -10.45 -19.78
CA LEU A 448 -0.84 -9.40 -20.60
C LEU A 448 -1.27 -9.86 -21.99
N GLU A 449 -0.88 -11.06 -22.44
CA GLU A 449 -1.22 -11.54 -23.78
C GLU A 449 -2.75 -11.54 -24.02
N GLY A 450 -3.17 -10.91 -25.12
CA GLY A 450 -4.59 -10.80 -25.48
C GLY A 450 -5.38 -9.76 -24.67
N ARG A 451 -4.75 -9.06 -23.71
CA ARG A 451 -5.39 -8.02 -22.91
C ARG A 451 -5.25 -6.64 -23.58
N THR A 452 -6.20 -5.77 -23.30
CA THR A 452 -6.16 -4.35 -23.68
C THR A 452 -5.59 -3.52 -22.52
N ILE A 453 -4.38 -3.00 -22.66
CA ILE A 453 -3.73 -2.16 -21.64
C ILE A 453 -4.26 -0.72 -21.74
N ARG A 454 -4.55 -0.13 -20.58
CA ARG A 454 -5.01 1.27 -20.44
C ARG A 454 -3.98 2.17 -19.77
N SER A 455 -3.24 1.65 -18.79
CA SER A 455 -2.26 2.42 -18.01
C SER A 455 -1.12 1.54 -17.52
N VAL A 456 0.10 2.07 -17.49
CA VAL A 456 1.28 1.46 -16.87
C VAL A 456 1.98 2.52 -16.02
N ARG A 457 2.25 2.22 -14.75
CA ARG A 457 2.97 3.10 -13.81
C ARG A 457 3.99 2.32 -13.02
N VAL A 458 5.27 2.66 -13.18
CA VAL A 458 6.35 2.11 -12.37
C VAL A 458 6.38 2.84 -11.02
N SER A 459 6.59 2.12 -9.92
CA SER A 459 6.71 2.72 -8.60
C SER A 459 7.91 3.66 -8.54
N ARG A 460 7.87 4.61 -7.61
CA ARG A 460 8.95 5.60 -7.42
C ARG A 460 10.27 4.96 -6.96
N ASP A 461 10.17 3.82 -6.28
CA ASP A 461 11.31 2.96 -5.93
C ASP A 461 11.84 2.14 -7.13
N GLY A 462 11.17 2.17 -8.29
CA GLY A 462 11.57 1.50 -9.53
C GLY A 462 11.42 -0.02 -9.54
N THR A 463 10.84 -0.60 -8.48
CA THR A 463 10.84 -2.04 -8.17
C THR A 463 9.49 -2.71 -8.44
N ARG A 464 8.41 -1.94 -8.61
CA ARG A 464 7.06 -2.45 -8.84
C ARG A 464 6.43 -1.74 -10.03
N ALA A 465 5.47 -2.38 -10.68
CA ALA A 465 4.63 -1.80 -11.72
C ALA A 465 3.15 -2.04 -11.41
N ALA A 466 2.33 -1.01 -11.61
CA ALA A 466 0.88 -1.11 -11.63
C ALA A 466 0.40 -1.02 -13.07
N VAL A 467 -0.36 -2.02 -13.52
CA VAL A 467 -0.89 -2.09 -14.88
C VAL A 467 -2.41 -2.17 -14.83
N VAL A 468 -3.05 -1.24 -15.53
CA VAL A 468 -4.49 -1.30 -15.79
C VAL A 468 -4.71 -1.97 -17.13
N SER A 469 -5.48 -3.06 -17.13
CA SER A 469 -5.78 -3.80 -18.36
C SER A 469 -7.19 -4.39 -18.33
N VAL A 470 -7.73 -4.69 -19.52
CA VAL A 470 -9.03 -5.35 -19.69
C VAL A 470 -8.83 -6.64 -20.46
N GLY A 471 -9.37 -7.74 -19.95
CA GLY A 471 -9.43 -9.03 -20.63
C GLY A 471 -10.80 -9.68 -20.45
N ASP A 472 -10.86 -11.00 -20.62
CA ASP A 472 -12.12 -11.75 -20.56
C ASP A 472 -12.82 -11.68 -19.20
N LEU A 473 -12.05 -11.51 -18.12
CA LEU A 473 -12.55 -11.34 -16.75
C LEU A 473 -12.83 -9.87 -16.37
N GLY A 474 -12.83 -8.96 -17.35
CA GLY A 474 -13.07 -7.53 -17.13
C GLY A 474 -11.81 -6.72 -16.84
N ALA A 475 -12.02 -5.51 -16.31
CA ALA A 475 -10.95 -4.58 -15.96
C ALA A 475 -10.16 -5.04 -14.73
N ALA A 476 -8.93 -4.55 -14.64
CA ALA A 476 -7.94 -5.01 -13.68
C ALA A 476 -6.97 -3.92 -13.28
N ILE A 477 -6.53 -3.94 -12.01
CA ILE A 477 -5.30 -3.30 -11.56
C ILE A 477 -4.37 -4.41 -11.08
N ASP A 478 -3.39 -4.75 -11.91
CA ASP A 478 -2.43 -5.82 -11.64
C ASP A 478 -1.11 -5.20 -11.16
N LEU A 479 -0.66 -5.61 -9.98
CA LEU A 479 0.66 -5.24 -9.42
C LEU A 479 1.68 -6.32 -9.72
N SER A 480 2.87 -5.92 -10.14
CA SER A 480 3.95 -6.85 -10.44
C SER A 480 5.28 -6.28 -9.97
N GLY A 481 6.22 -7.16 -9.62
CA GLY A 481 7.62 -6.81 -9.40
C GLY A 481 8.33 -6.57 -10.73
N VAL A 482 9.21 -5.57 -10.78
CA VAL A 482 10.04 -5.26 -11.95
C VAL A 482 11.38 -5.98 -11.79
N ILE A 483 11.57 -7.04 -12.56
CA ILE A 483 12.79 -7.85 -12.55
C ILE A 483 13.78 -7.22 -13.53
N ARG A 484 14.99 -6.94 -13.03
CA ARG A 484 16.08 -6.31 -13.77
C ARG A 484 17.32 -7.19 -13.78
N ASP A 485 18.18 -7.01 -14.77
CA ASP A 485 19.53 -7.57 -14.72
C ASP A 485 20.47 -6.76 -13.81
N GLY A 486 21.73 -7.19 -13.73
CA GLY A 486 22.74 -6.56 -12.88
C GLY A 486 23.08 -5.11 -13.25
N ASP A 487 22.78 -4.68 -14.48
CA ASP A 487 23.00 -3.32 -14.95
C ASP A 487 21.77 -2.42 -14.75
N GLY A 488 20.69 -2.97 -14.19
CA GLY A 488 19.43 -2.26 -13.95
C GLY A 488 18.52 -2.20 -15.18
N THR A 489 18.82 -2.95 -16.25
CA THR A 489 17.95 -3.04 -17.43
C THR A 489 16.71 -3.87 -17.09
N PRO A 490 15.49 -3.38 -17.36
CA PRO A 490 14.29 -4.15 -17.12
C PRO A 490 14.15 -5.33 -18.09
N GLN A 491 13.83 -6.50 -17.54
CA GLN A 491 13.75 -7.76 -18.28
C GLN A 491 12.32 -8.32 -18.31
N MET A 492 11.64 -8.32 -17.15
CA MET A 492 10.26 -8.83 -17.06
C MET A 492 9.47 -8.25 -15.89
N LEU A 493 8.15 -8.41 -15.97
CA LEU A 493 7.20 -8.27 -14.87
C LEU A 493 6.89 -9.66 -14.32
N SER A 494 7.05 -9.85 -13.01
CA SER A 494 6.66 -11.09 -12.31
C SER A 494 5.16 -11.39 -12.41
N GLU A 495 4.73 -12.56 -11.90
CA GLU A 495 3.30 -12.88 -11.84
C GLU A 495 2.51 -11.81 -11.06
N PRO A 496 1.35 -11.39 -11.59
CA PRO A 496 0.64 -10.25 -11.04
C PRO A 496 -0.15 -10.61 -9.80
N ARG A 497 -0.26 -9.65 -8.89
CA ARG A 497 -1.25 -9.64 -7.81
C ARG A 497 -2.31 -8.59 -8.09
N ARG A 498 -3.59 -9.01 -8.12
CA ARG A 498 -4.71 -8.11 -8.33
C ARG A 498 -4.98 -7.24 -7.10
N VAL A 499 -5.26 -5.96 -7.32
CA VAL A 499 -5.81 -5.02 -6.33
C VAL A 499 -7.00 -4.27 -6.92
N GLY A 500 -7.77 -3.56 -6.09
CA GLY A 500 -8.92 -2.79 -6.58
C GLY A 500 -10.02 -3.65 -7.15
N ALA A 501 -10.19 -4.88 -6.66
CA ALA A 501 -11.09 -5.86 -7.25
C ALA A 501 -12.57 -5.44 -7.15
N SER A 502 -12.90 -4.54 -6.23
CA SER A 502 -14.24 -3.95 -6.11
C SER A 502 -14.63 -3.04 -7.29
N MET A 503 -13.67 -2.65 -8.14
CA MET A 503 -13.90 -1.76 -9.28
C MET A 503 -14.28 -2.57 -10.53
N ALA A 504 -15.42 -2.21 -11.15
CA ALA A 504 -15.90 -2.83 -12.38
C ALA A 504 -15.17 -2.27 -13.62
N GLU A 505 -14.84 -0.99 -13.60
CA GLU A 505 -14.07 -0.32 -14.65
C GLU A 505 -12.92 0.48 -14.06
N VAL A 506 -11.76 0.43 -14.71
CA VAL A 506 -10.59 1.24 -14.34
C VAL A 506 -10.00 1.83 -15.61
N LEU A 507 -9.79 3.13 -15.61
CA LEU A 507 -9.27 3.89 -16.75
C LEU A 507 -7.76 4.11 -16.62
N GLU A 508 -7.31 4.55 -15.45
CA GLU A 508 -5.90 4.80 -15.18
C GLU A 508 -5.62 4.78 -13.67
N VAL A 509 -4.33 4.69 -13.34
CA VAL A 509 -3.83 4.71 -11.96
C VAL A 509 -2.65 5.67 -11.84
N SER A 510 -2.42 6.15 -10.62
CA SER A 510 -1.21 6.88 -10.23
C SER A 510 -0.82 6.49 -8.81
N TRP A 511 0.48 6.33 -8.55
CA TRP A 511 0.97 6.04 -7.21
C TRP A 511 0.64 7.21 -6.28
N SER A 512 -0.09 6.98 -5.18
CA SER A 512 -0.35 8.00 -4.17
C SER A 512 0.83 8.09 -3.21
N ASP A 513 1.23 6.94 -2.68
CA ASP A 513 2.35 6.72 -1.79
C ASP A 513 2.99 5.34 -2.06
N GLU A 514 3.87 4.87 -1.18
CA GLU A 514 4.55 3.58 -1.32
C GLU A 514 3.62 2.34 -1.29
N SER A 515 2.36 2.49 -0.85
CA SER A 515 1.42 1.40 -0.57
C SER A 515 -0.04 1.68 -1.00
N THR A 516 -0.27 2.76 -1.75
CA THR A 516 -1.61 3.18 -2.20
C THR A 516 -1.55 3.72 -3.62
N LEU A 517 -2.52 3.32 -4.45
CA LEU A 517 -2.79 3.91 -5.76
C LEU A 517 -4.00 4.85 -5.67
N ALA A 518 -3.99 5.93 -6.44
CA ALA A 518 -5.19 6.63 -6.86
C ALA A 518 -5.64 6.06 -8.21
N ALA A 519 -6.87 5.56 -8.29
CA ALA A 519 -7.43 4.95 -9.50
C ALA A 519 -8.63 5.74 -10.01
N LEU A 520 -8.67 6.08 -11.29
CA LEU A 520 -9.86 6.65 -11.93
C LEU A 520 -10.70 5.52 -12.53
N GLY A 521 -11.95 5.39 -12.12
CA GLY A 521 -12.82 4.29 -12.56
C GLY A 521 -14.18 4.28 -11.86
N SER A 522 -14.89 3.16 -11.93
CA SER A 522 -16.20 2.99 -11.30
C SER A 522 -16.38 1.59 -10.71
N THR A 523 -17.21 1.47 -9.68
CA THR A 523 -17.61 0.18 -9.07
C THR A 523 -18.75 -0.50 -9.83
N GLU A 524 -19.43 0.23 -10.71
CA GLU A 524 -20.51 -0.28 -11.55
C GLU A 524 -20.20 0.03 -13.02
N ALA A 525 -20.43 -0.96 -13.89
CA ALA A 525 -20.19 -0.81 -15.33
C ALA A 525 -21.08 0.28 -15.92
N GLY A 526 -20.50 1.17 -16.73
CA GLY A 526 -21.19 2.31 -17.36
C GLY A 526 -21.54 3.47 -16.42
N ALA A 527 -21.18 3.41 -15.14
CA ALA A 527 -21.30 4.55 -14.22
C ALA A 527 -20.26 5.63 -14.53
N GLU A 528 -20.50 6.86 -14.08
CA GLU A 528 -19.53 7.95 -14.23
C GLU A 528 -18.26 7.66 -13.42
N PRO A 529 -17.06 7.76 -14.03
CA PRO A 529 -15.81 7.51 -13.33
C PRO A 529 -15.58 8.51 -12.20
N THR A 530 -15.11 8.01 -11.05
CA THR A 530 -14.61 8.81 -9.94
C THR A 530 -13.23 8.32 -9.51
N VAL A 531 -12.57 9.05 -8.62
CA VAL A 531 -11.28 8.64 -8.08
C VAL A 531 -11.51 7.74 -6.87
N HIS A 532 -10.81 6.62 -6.84
CA HIS A 532 -10.74 5.69 -5.73
C HIS A 532 -9.34 5.69 -5.12
N THR A 533 -9.24 5.58 -3.80
CA THR A 533 -8.02 5.12 -3.15
C THR A 533 -8.02 3.60 -3.19
N VAL A 534 -6.92 3.03 -3.67
CA VAL A 534 -6.71 1.59 -3.79
C VAL A 534 -5.45 1.24 -3.01
N PRO A 535 -5.56 1.01 -1.68
CA PRO A 535 -4.45 0.49 -0.90
C PRO A 535 -4.03 -0.88 -1.42
N LEU A 536 -2.74 -1.18 -1.49
CA LEU A 536 -2.28 -2.43 -2.09
C LEU A 536 -2.69 -3.67 -1.29
N GLY A 537 -3.14 -3.54 -0.05
CA GLY A 537 -3.55 -4.66 0.78
C GLY A 537 -4.71 -4.31 1.70
N ALA A 538 -5.65 -3.47 1.26
CA ALA A 538 -6.87 -3.18 2.01
C ALA A 538 -8.03 -2.91 1.03
N ALA A 539 -9.22 -2.62 1.55
CA ALA A 539 -10.38 -2.31 0.74
C ALA A 539 -10.22 -0.98 -0.01
N SER A 540 -10.67 -0.96 -1.26
CA SER A 540 -10.70 0.24 -2.07
C SER A 540 -11.87 1.14 -1.67
N THR A 541 -11.66 2.46 -1.69
CA THR A 541 -12.68 3.43 -1.26
C THR A 541 -12.84 4.53 -2.29
N ALA A 542 -14.08 4.82 -2.66
CA ALA A 542 -14.39 5.96 -3.52
C ALA A 542 -14.13 7.29 -2.78
N LEU A 543 -13.52 8.26 -3.46
CA LEU A 543 -13.39 9.62 -2.98
C LEU A 543 -14.66 10.42 -3.29
N SER A 544 -14.72 11.69 -2.83
CA SER A 544 -15.80 12.59 -3.18
C SER A 544 -15.96 12.68 -4.69
N THR A 545 -17.20 12.67 -5.20
CA THR A 545 -17.44 12.76 -6.64
C THR A 545 -17.08 14.15 -7.19
N LEU A 546 -16.65 14.16 -8.44
CA LEU A 546 -16.42 15.37 -9.23
C LEU A 546 -16.74 15.01 -10.68
N ASP A 547 -17.57 15.83 -11.32
CA ASP A 547 -18.07 15.53 -12.66
C ASP A 547 -16.98 15.77 -13.72
N GLY A 548 -17.00 14.96 -14.78
CA GLY A 548 -16.15 15.18 -15.96
C GLY A 548 -14.64 15.00 -15.72
N VAL A 549 -14.24 14.16 -14.75
CA VAL A 549 -12.83 13.82 -14.50
C VAL A 549 -12.27 12.99 -15.66
N VAL A 550 -11.13 13.42 -16.21
CA VAL A 550 -10.47 12.81 -17.37
C VAL A 550 -8.99 12.46 -17.11
N GLY A 551 -8.48 12.83 -15.94
CA GLY A 551 -7.08 12.67 -15.56
C GLY A 551 -6.91 12.58 -14.04
N VAL A 552 -6.07 11.69 -13.54
CA VAL A 552 -5.63 11.63 -12.13
C VAL A 552 -4.11 11.59 -12.02
N ALA A 553 -3.57 12.34 -11.06
CA ALA A 553 -2.15 12.31 -10.70
C ALA A 553 -1.99 12.38 -9.18
N ALA A 554 -1.14 11.54 -8.62
CA ALA A 554 -0.90 11.51 -7.19
C ALA A 554 0.61 11.52 -6.86
N GLY A 555 0.96 12.15 -5.73
CA GLY A 555 2.34 12.49 -5.38
C GLY A 555 2.77 12.12 -3.96
N ARG A 556 2.01 12.56 -2.95
CA ARG A 556 2.37 12.47 -1.52
C ARG A 556 1.15 12.07 -0.69
N GLY A 557 0.69 10.84 -0.89
CA GLY A 557 -0.50 10.29 -0.23
C GLY A 557 -1.79 11.04 -0.60
N ASP A 558 -2.84 10.77 0.18
CA ASP A 558 -4.22 11.26 -0.06
C ASP A 558 -4.39 12.78 -0.05
N ARG A 559 -3.37 13.52 0.41
CA ARG A 559 -3.34 14.99 0.42
C ARG A 559 -2.72 15.59 -0.84
N SER A 560 -2.22 14.78 -1.74
CA SER A 560 -1.56 15.21 -2.97
C SER A 560 -2.07 14.40 -4.15
N VAL A 561 -3.39 14.28 -4.22
CA VAL A 561 -4.15 13.75 -5.36
C VAL A 561 -4.73 14.92 -6.13
N TYR A 562 -4.47 14.96 -7.43
CA TYR A 562 -4.91 15.97 -8.37
C TYR A 562 -5.76 15.31 -9.45
N VAL A 563 -6.80 16.02 -9.89
CA VAL A 563 -7.67 15.59 -10.97
C VAL A 563 -7.81 16.68 -12.01
N ALA A 564 -7.66 16.30 -13.28
CA ALA A 564 -7.99 17.17 -14.41
C ALA A 564 -9.40 16.83 -14.88
N VAL A 565 -10.20 17.87 -15.13
CA VAL A 565 -11.53 17.73 -15.70
C VAL A 565 -11.56 18.21 -17.15
N GLN A 566 -12.59 17.83 -17.89
CA GLN A 566 -12.70 18.04 -19.34
C GLN A 566 -12.57 19.51 -19.79
N ASP A 567 -12.91 20.48 -18.92
CA ASP A 567 -12.82 21.91 -19.24
C ASP A 567 -11.41 22.51 -19.08
N GLY A 568 -10.40 21.70 -18.72
CA GLY A 568 -9.02 22.14 -18.51
C GLY A 568 -8.73 22.68 -17.10
N THR A 569 -9.67 22.53 -16.16
CA THR A 569 -9.46 22.86 -14.76
C THR A 569 -8.76 21.72 -14.02
N LEU A 570 -7.76 22.07 -13.21
CA LEU A 570 -7.11 21.15 -12.27
C LEU A 570 -7.67 21.37 -10.86
N TYR A 571 -8.10 20.30 -10.22
CA TYR A 571 -8.49 20.27 -8.83
C TYR A 571 -7.47 19.50 -8.00
N ALA A 572 -7.26 19.91 -6.76
CA ALA A 572 -6.51 19.17 -5.76
C ALA A 572 -7.45 18.71 -4.67
N ARG A 573 -7.16 17.53 -4.12
CA ARG A 573 -7.86 17.03 -2.95
C ARG A 573 -7.39 17.78 -1.70
N GLN A 574 -8.33 18.41 -1.00
CA GLN A 574 -8.12 19.03 0.30
C GLN A 574 -9.09 18.42 1.30
N ASN A 575 -8.56 17.68 2.27
CA ASN A 575 -9.33 16.89 3.23
C ASN A 575 -10.30 15.93 2.54
N VAL A 576 -11.60 16.21 2.54
CA VAL A 576 -12.64 15.35 1.92
C VAL A 576 -13.29 15.99 0.69
N SER A 577 -12.72 17.08 0.19
CA SER A 577 -13.30 17.89 -0.90
C SER A 577 -12.30 18.17 -2.01
N TRP A 578 -12.82 18.47 -3.20
CA TRP A 578 -12.04 18.97 -4.33
C TRP A 578 -11.98 20.49 -4.31
N THR A 579 -10.77 21.05 -4.46
CA THR A 579 -10.55 22.49 -4.54
C THR A 579 -9.88 22.81 -5.87
N ARG A 580 -10.46 23.77 -6.60
CA ARG A 580 -9.88 24.26 -7.86
C ARG A 580 -8.51 24.88 -7.58
N VAL A 581 -7.52 24.51 -8.39
CA VAL A 581 -6.13 24.99 -8.29
C VAL A 581 -5.88 25.99 -9.43
N VAL A 582 -5.87 25.51 -10.67
CA VAL A 582 -5.55 26.26 -11.88
C VAL A 582 -6.49 25.86 -13.02
N GLY A 583 -6.52 26.66 -14.09
CA GLY A 583 -7.23 26.34 -15.34
C GLY A 583 -6.26 26.27 -16.51
N ASP A 584 -6.77 25.95 -17.70
CA ASP A 584 -6.01 25.89 -18.95
C ASP A 584 -4.81 24.92 -18.91
N VAL A 585 -5.00 23.79 -18.23
CA VAL A 585 -4.00 22.72 -18.11
C VAL A 585 -4.63 21.36 -18.38
N ARG A 586 -3.79 20.38 -18.73
CA ARG A 586 -4.22 18.99 -18.96
C ARG A 586 -3.12 18.00 -18.63
N ASP A 587 -3.52 16.72 -18.58
CA ASP A 587 -2.64 15.57 -18.37
C ASP A 587 -1.67 15.75 -17.18
N PRO A 588 -2.20 15.94 -15.95
CA PRO A 588 -1.34 16.04 -14.78
C PRO A 588 -0.56 14.74 -14.58
N ALA A 589 0.70 14.85 -14.15
CA ALA A 589 1.56 13.71 -13.90
C ALA A 589 2.53 13.99 -12.75
N PHE A 590 2.82 12.95 -11.97
CA PHE A 590 3.98 12.91 -11.09
C PHE A 590 4.97 11.87 -11.61
N PRO A 591 6.25 11.95 -11.22
CA PRO A 591 7.19 10.86 -11.42
C PRO A 591 6.70 9.54 -10.83
N GLY A 592 6.92 8.45 -11.57
CA GLY A 592 6.40 7.11 -11.30
C GLY A 592 5.14 6.77 -12.09
#